data_AF-A0A316KSJ6-F1
#
_entry.id   AF-A0A316KSJ6-F1
#
_cell.length_a   1.000
_cell.length_b   1.000
_cell.length_c   1.000
_cell.angle_alpha   90.00
_cell.angle_beta   90.00
_cell.angle_gamma   90.00
#
_symmetry.space_group_name_H-M   'P 1'
#
loop_
_entity.id
_entity.type
_entity.pdbx_description
1 polymer ?
#
loop_
_entity_poly.entity_id
_entity_poly.type
_entity_poly.pdbx_seq_one_letter_code
_entity_poly.pdbx_strand_id
1 'polypeptide(L)'
;MSLPKKGSRTIEIETGNYRWLIRKKPTYDQGLAWSTMTVAIESMDEDARSVLIVNKGIYRPDNWVKSNQTAVTPGVIRKMILAAIEDGWEQDKSGTFHFKYQLITDGINE
;
A
#
# COMPACT_ATOMS: atom_id res chain seq x y z
N MET A 1 13.83 8.46 0.43
CA MET A 1 13.53 7.81 1.73
C MET A 1 13.50 6.33 1.50
N SER A 2 14.02 5.50 2.42
CA SER A 2 13.95 4.03 2.26
C SER A 2 13.09 3.40 3.35
N LEU A 3 12.22 2.48 2.97
CA LEU A 3 11.43 1.66 3.86
C LEU A 3 12.36 0.76 4.68
N PRO A 4 12.06 0.57 5.98
CA PRO A 4 12.85 -0.31 6.81
C PRO A 4 12.80 -1.74 6.27
N LYS A 5 13.96 -2.40 6.14
CA LYS A 5 14.03 -3.80 5.72
C LYS A 5 13.20 -4.71 6.64
N LYS A 6 13.26 -4.46 7.95
CA LYS A 6 12.52 -5.23 8.96
C LYS A 6 11.01 -4.96 8.88
N GLY A 7 10.23 -6.03 8.72
CA GLY A 7 8.76 -5.95 8.65
C GLY A 7 8.22 -5.55 7.27
N SER A 8 9.10 -5.13 6.36
CA SER A 8 8.77 -5.03 4.94
C SER A 8 8.74 -6.40 4.28
N ARG A 9 8.07 -6.46 3.12
CA ARG A 9 8.01 -7.61 2.24
C ARG A 9 8.46 -7.17 0.86
N THR A 10 8.92 -8.12 0.05
CA THR A 10 9.31 -7.86 -1.34
C THR A 10 8.31 -8.49 -2.29
N ILE A 11 8.24 -7.96 -3.50
CA ILE A 11 7.51 -8.53 -4.62
C ILE A 11 8.25 -8.18 -5.91
N GLU A 12 8.39 -9.18 -6.78
CA GLU A 12 8.85 -9.00 -8.15
C GLU A 12 7.63 -8.99 -9.06
N ILE A 13 7.57 -7.99 -9.95
CA ILE A 13 6.55 -7.88 -10.99
C ILE A 13 7.23 -7.46 -12.29
N GLU A 14 6.46 -7.37 -13.37
CA GLU A 14 6.96 -7.11 -14.72
C GLU A 14 7.73 -5.79 -14.84
N THR A 15 7.39 -4.80 -14.01
CA THR A 15 8.00 -3.47 -14.01
C THR A 15 9.19 -3.34 -13.06
N GLY A 16 9.55 -4.40 -12.33
CA GLY A 16 10.73 -4.44 -11.47
C GLY A 16 10.51 -5.06 -10.09
N ASN A 17 11.49 -4.83 -9.22
CA ASN A 17 11.51 -5.32 -7.84
C ASN A 17 11.08 -4.22 -6.87
N TYR A 18 10.12 -4.56 -6.02
CA TYR A 18 9.54 -3.61 -5.08
C TYR A 18 9.60 -4.12 -3.65
N ARG A 19 9.76 -3.18 -2.72
CA ARG A 19 9.57 -3.40 -1.29
C ARG A 19 8.31 -2.70 -0.84
N TRP A 20 7.50 -3.38 -0.03
CA TRP A 20 6.28 -2.82 0.52
C TRP A 20 6.14 -3.09 2.02
N LEU A 21 5.41 -2.21 2.69
CA LEU A 21 5.23 -2.22 4.13
C LEU A 21 3.82 -1.77 4.48
N ILE A 22 3.18 -2.52 5.37
CA ILE A 22 2.03 -2.06 6.15
C ILE A 22 2.51 -1.89 7.57
N ARG A 23 2.26 -0.72 8.18
CA ARG A 23 2.65 -0.48 9.56
C ARG A 23 1.99 -1.50 10.49
N LYS A 24 2.80 -2.12 11.37
CA LYS A 24 2.29 -3.07 12.36
C LYS A 24 1.33 -2.39 13.35
N LYS A 25 1.70 -1.21 13.86
CA LYS A 25 0.84 -0.42 14.74
C LYS A 25 0.02 0.60 13.94
N PRO A 26 -1.27 0.78 14.25
CA PRO A 26 -2.05 1.87 13.66
C PRO A 26 -1.44 3.22 14.02
N THR A 27 -1.65 4.23 13.16
CA THR A 27 -1.58 5.62 13.61
C THR A 27 -2.77 5.92 14.52
N TYR A 28 -2.73 7.03 15.27
CA TYR A 28 -3.83 7.45 16.13
C TYR A 28 -5.16 7.49 15.36
N ASP A 29 -5.18 8.16 14.20
CA ASP A 29 -6.36 8.26 13.34
C ASP A 29 -6.84 6.91 12.80
N GLN A 30 -5.92 5.99 12.48
CA GLN A 30 -6.27 4.63 12.04
C GLN A 30 -6.86 3.79 13.18
N GLY A 31 -6.45 4.04 14.42
CA GLY A 31 -6.97 3.37 15.62
C GLY A 31 -8.41 3.78 15.94
N LEU A 32 -8.75 5.05 15.70
CA LEU A 32 -10.09 5.62 15.90
C LEU A 32 -11.01 5.49 14.67
N ALA A 33 -10.57 4.82 13.60
CA ALA A 33 -11.29 4.72 12.33
C ALA A 33 -11.59 6.08 11.65
N TRP A 34 -10.77 7.10 11.92
CA TRP A 34 -10.80 8.40 11.22
C TRP A 34 -10.00 8.38 9.93
N SER A 35 -9.07 7.44 9.79
CA SER A 35 -8.40 7.15 8.53
C SER A 35 -8.29 5.65 8.27
N THR A 36 -8.18 5.33 6.98
CA THR A 36 -8.04 3.98 6.46
C THR A 36 -6.58 3.54 6.43
N MET A 37 -6.38 2.24 6.30
CA MET A 37 -5.05 1.65 6.22
C MET A 37 -4.33 2.08 4.95
N THR A 38 -3.03 2.36 5.09
CA THR A 38 -2.13 2.67 3.99
C THR A 38 -1.09 1.58 3.80
N VAL A 39 -0.67 1.40 2.55
CA VAL A 39 0.47 0.57 2.15
C VAL A 39 1.55 1.51 1.61
N ALA A 40 2.77 1.39 2.12
CA ALA A 40 3.91 2.09 1.55
C ALA A 40 4.69 1.15 0.63
N ILE A 41 5.10 1.63 -0.53
CA ILE A 41 5.78 0.87 -1.57
C ILE A 41 6.95 1.70 -2.11
N GLU A 42 8.10 1.08 -2.30
CA GLU A 42 9.26 1.67 -2.96
C GLU A 42 9.85 0.68 -3.96
N SER A 43 10.46 1.20 -5.02
CA SER A 43 11.30 0.40 -5.91
C SER A 43 12.62 0.06 -5.21
N MET A 44 13.16 -1.12 -5.51
CA MET A 44 14.45 -1.58 -5.01
C MET A 44 15.62 -1.20 -5.93
N ASP A 45 15.35 -0.48 -7.01
CA ASP A 45 16.36 0.09 -7.89
C ASP A 45 17.23 1.12 -7.12
N GLU A 46 18.52 1.19 -7.45
CA GLU A 46 19.48 2.07 -6.79
C GLU A 46 19.16 3.56 -7.01
N ASP A 47 18.58 3.88 -8.17
CA ASP A 47 18.19 5.24 -8.53
C ASP A 47 16.79 5.64 -8.03
N ALA A 48 16.06 4.73 -7.39
CA ALA A 48 14.71 4.99 -6.90
C ALA A 48 14.69 6.03 -5.77
N ARG A 49 13.91 7.10 -5.96
CA ARG A 49 13.78 8.22 -5.00
C ARG A 49 12.33 8.48 -4.57
N SER A 50 11.39 7.72 -5.13
CA SER A 50 9.95 7.85 -4.91
C SER A 50 9.41 6.80 -3.94
N VAL A 51 8.51 7.21 -3.05
CA VAL A 51 7.71 6.31 -2.23
C VAL A 51 6.24 6.46 -2.61
N LEU A 52 5.60 5.35 -2.97
CA LEU A 52 4.17 5.27 -3.21
C LEU A 52 3.44 4.97 -1.90
N ILE A 53 2.49 5.82 -1.53
CA ILE A 53 1.58 5.61 -0.39
C ILE A 53 0.19 5.34 -0.94
N VAL A 54 -0.25 4.09 -0.86
CA VAL A 54 -1.56 3.64 -1.34
C VAL A 54 -2.55 3.62 -0.19
N ASN A 55 -3.64 4.38 -0.31
CA ASN A 55 -4.78 4.29 0.59
C ASN A 55 -5.82 3.31 0.01
N LYS A 56 -6.14 2.25 0.77
CA LYS A 56 -7.05 1.18 0.35
C LYS A 56 -8.54 1.48 0.51
N GLY A 57 -8.90 2.56 1.20
CA GLY A 57 -10.28 2.81 1.62
C GLY A 57 -10.80 1.82 2.69
N ILE A 58 -9.94 0.94 3.22
CA ILE A 58 -10.31 -0.12 4.17
C ILE A 58 -9.72 0.15 5.55
N TYR A 59 -10.53 -0.02 6.60
CA TYR A 59 -10.08 0.01 7.99
C TYR A 59 -9.19 -1.19 8.32
N ARG A 60 -8.34 -1.03 9.35
CA ARG A 60 -7.42 -2.10 9.70
C ARG A 60 -8.15 -3.31 10.30
N PRO A 61 -7.65 -4.54 10.07
CA PRO A 61 -8.25 -5.75 10.63
C PRO A 61 -8.25 -5.79 12.16
N ASP A 62 -7.28 -5.14 12.81
CA ASP A 62 -7.15 -5.01 14.26
C ASP A 62 -7.92 -3.81 14.84
N ASN A 63 -8.72 -3.10 14.03
CA ASN A 63 -9.55 -2.00 14.52
C ASN A 63 -10.82 -2.54 15.20
N TRP A 64 -10.99 -2.19 16.47
CA TRP A 64 -12.11 -2.64 17.32
C TRP A 64 -13.45 -1.91 17.04
N VAL A 65 -13.41 -0.77 16.34
CA VAL A 65 -14.59 0.03 15.96
C VAL A 65 -15.17 -0.45 14.63
N LYS A 66 -14.31 -0.69 13.64
CA LYS A 66 -14.67 -1.17 12.30
C LYS A 66 -13.60 -2.15 11.80
N SER A 67 -13.75 -3.44 12.12
CA SER A 67 -12.83 -4.46 11.63
C SER A 67 -13.16 -4.82 10.18
N ASN A 68 -12.13 -5.04 9.36
CA ASN A 68 -12.28 -5.62 8.02
C ASN A 68 -11.26 -6.75 7.87
N GLN A 69 -11.72 -7.94 7.48
CA GLN A 69 -10.86 -9.12 7.29
C GLN A 69 -10.13 -9.15 5.93
N THR A 70 -10.18 -8.07 5.14
CA THR A 70 -9.55 -8.04 3.82
C THR A 70 -8.02 -8.13 3.90
N ALA A 71 -7.49 -9.32 3.61
CA ALA A 71 -6.06 -9.55 3.52
C ALA A 71 -5.42 -8.76 2.37
N VAL A 72 -4.22 -8.22 2.61
CA VAL A 72 -3.40 -7.62 1.54
C VAL A 72 -2.49 -8.71 1.00
N THR A 73 -2.85 -9.26 -0.16
CA THR A 73 -2.07 -10.31 -0.84
C THR A 73 -1.06 -9.70 -1.80
N PRO A 74 0.00 -10.45 -2.18
CA PRO A 74 0.93 -10.00 -3.22
C PRO A 74 0.23 -9.62 -4.54
N GLY A 75 -0.83 -10.34 -4.94
CA GLY A 75 -1.62 -10.01 -6.13
C GLY A 75 -2.31 -8.64 -6.04
N VAL A 76 -2.80 -8.26 -4.84
CA VAL A 76 -3.36 -6.92 -4.60
C VAL A 76 -2.26 -5.86 -4.69
N ILE A 77 -1.07 -6.11 -4.13
CA ILE A 77 0.06 -5.19 -4.22
C ILE A 77 0.48 -4.98 -5.68
N ARG A 78 0.58 -6.05 -6.48
CA ARG A 78 0.87 -5.95 -7.92
C ARG A 78 -0.13 -5.02 -8.62
N LYS A 79 -1.43 -5.20 -8.40
CA LYS A 79 -2.46 -4.34 -9.01
C LYS A 79 -2.33 -2.87 -8.58
N MET A 80 -1.98 -2.61 -7.31
CA MET A 80 -1.76 -1.24 -6.83
C MET A 80 -0.58 -0.56 -7.52
N ILE A 81 0.53 -1.30 -7.69
CA ILE A 81 1.72 -0.76 -8.33
C ILE A 81 1.41 -0.41 -9.79
N LEU A 82 0.81 -1.33 -10.53
CA LEU A 82 0.47 -1.12 -11.94
C LEU A 82 -0.48 0.08 -12.10
N ALA A 83 -1.56 0.13 -11.29
CA ALA A 83 -2.52 1.23 -11.35
C ALA A 83 -1.89 2.58 -10.97
N ALA A 84 -0.95 2.60 -10.01
CA ALA A 84 -0.25 3.82 -9.65
C ALA A 84 0.71 4.28 -10.76
N ILE A 85 1.40 3.36 -11.44
CA ILE A 85 2.25 3.69 -12.60
C ILE A 85 1.40 4.28 -13.73
N GLU A 86 0.23 3.68 -14.02
CA GLU A 86 -0.74 4.22 -14.98
C GLU A 86 -1.24 5.62 -14.60
N ASP A 87 -1.36 5.91 -13.30
CA ASP A 87 -1.74 7.22 -12.75
C ASP A 87 -0.58 8.23 -12.69
N GLY A 88 0.63 7.85 -13.15
CA GLY A 88 1.79 8.73 -13.23
C GLY A 88 2.78 8.62 -12.07
N TRP A 89 2.73 7.53 -11.29
CA TRP A 89 3.78 7.25 -10.33
C TRP A 89 5.07 6.85 -11.06
N GLU A 90 6.09 7.70 -10.92
CA GLU A 90 7.44 7.47 -11.42
C GLU A 90 8.39 7.23 -10.24
N GLN A 91 9.26 6.23 -10.36
CA GLN A 91 10.11 5.72 -9.27
C GLN A 91 11.39 6.56 -9.09
N ASP A 92 11.86 7.16 -10.17
CA ASP A 92 13.05 8.02 -10.26
C ASP A 92 12.79 9.44 -9.72
N LYS A 93 11.54 9.91 -9.76
CA LYS A 93 11.14 11.18 -9.18
C LYS A 93 11.26 11.16 -7.65
N SER A 94 11.91 12.18 -7.11
CA SER A 94 11.98 12.34 -5.65
C SER A 94 10.62 12.74 -5.08
N GLY A 95 10.19 12.05 -4.02
CA GLY A 95 9.03 12.47 -3.23
C GLY A 95 8.12 11.34 -2.82
N THR A 96 6.92 11.72 -2.39
CA THR A 96 5.86 10.80 -1.97
C THR A 96 4.68 10.93 -2.91
N PHE A 97 4.34 9.85 -3.61
CA PHE A 97 3.16 9.79 -4.47
C PHE A 97 1.99 9.18 -3.68
N HIS A 98 0.87 9.90 -3.57
CA HIS A 98 -0.31 9.42 -2.85
C HIS A 98 -1.33 8.89 -3.86
N PHE A 99 -1.68 7.61 -3.73
CA PHE A 99 -2.61 6.96 -4.63
C PHE A 99 -3.78 6.36 -3.86
N LYS A 100 -4.99 6.44 -4.41
CA LYS A 100 -6.18 5.80 -3.84
C LYS A 100 -6.50 4.58 -4.67
N TYR A 101 -6.49 3.41 -4.04
CA TYR A 101 -6.84 2.14 -4.68
C TYR A 101 -7.96 1.49 -3.90
N GLN A 102 -9.19 1.60 -4.38
CA GLN A 102 -10.30 0.86 -3.80
C GLN A 102 -10.21 -0.59 -4.26
N LEU A 103 -10.08 -1.50 -3.30
CA LEU A 103 -10.42 -2.88 -3.61
C LEU A 103 -11.91 -2.91 -3.91
N ILE A 104 -12.27 -3.30 -5.12
CA ILE A 104 -13.58 -3.86 -5.38
C ILE A 104 -13.59 -5.14 -4.55
N THR A 105 -14.11 -5.06 -3.33
CA THR A 105 -14.68 -6.24 -2.68
C THR A 105 -15.74 -6.70 -3.65
N ASP A 106 -15.49 -7.81 -4.33
CA ASP A 106 -16.53 -8.55 -5.04
C ASP A 106 -17.72 -8.58 -4.07
N GLY A 107 -18.80 -7.91 -4.48
CA GLY A 107 -19.99 -7.82 -3.66
C GLY A 107 -20.39 -9.24 -3.32
N ILE A 108 -20.34 -9.57 -2.03
CA ILE A 108 -21.26 -10.57 -1.53
C ILE A 108 -22.63 -9.89 -1.71
N ASN A 109 -23.23 -10.13 -2.87
CA ASN A 109 -24.65 -10.01 -3.06
C ASN A 109 -25.28 -10.99 -2.07
N GLU A 110 -25.86 -10.46 -1.00
CA GLU A 110 -26.98 -11.08 -0.33
C GLU A 110 -27.95 -9.98 0.15
#